data_AF-A0A946TZE2-F1
#
_entry.id   AF-A0A946TZE2-F1
#
_cell.length_a   1.000
_cell.length_b   1.000
_cell.length_c   1.000
_cell.angle_alpha   90.00
_cell.angle_beta   90.00
_cell.angle_gamma   90.00
#
_symmetry.space_group_name_H-M   'P 1'
#
loop_
_entity.id
_entity.type
_entity.pdbx_description
1 polymer ?
#
loop_
_entity_poly.entity_id
_entity_poly.type
_entity_poly.pdbx_seq_one_letter_code
_entity_poly.pdbx_strand_id
1 'polypeptide(L)'
;MKTISRIWLPAAVFVAFLVTLLNRRDIYHDFLDHGKFVSESVFFYGIQIGAWISSTFLLNRLINLFFWDGFIGRISDRRVPRLPKDVTAIILFSIVALLIASTVFDKDTTKILAASGAFSIVIGLALRTIILDLFMGLAIHVDQPFKIGDWIMVHQNRVETHIIAEVIETNWRTTRLRTTKNNMVVVPNNKLGDTIVTNYMKPNPHFRMEVE
;
A
#
# COMPACT_ATOMS: atom_id res chain seq x y z
N MET A 1 12.83 40.67 12.17
CA MET A 1 14.21 40.53 12.72
C MET A 1 14.48 39.21 13.48
N LYS A 2 13.48 38.38 13.86
CA LYS A 2 13.72 37.10 14.57
C LYS A 2 14.12 35.91 13.69
N THR A 3 14.02 36.02 12.36
CA THR A 3 14.34 34.93 11.42
C THR A 3 15.84 34.84 11.10
N ILE A 4 16.54 35.99 11.06
CA ILE A 4 17.98 36.07 10.78
C ILE A 4 18.80 35.46 11.93
N SER A 5 18.36 35.61 13.18
CA SER A 5 19.05 35.04 14.33
C SER A 5 18.99 33.51 14.41
N ARG A 6 18.06 32.86 13.68
CA ARG A 6 17.97 31.38 13.63
C ARG A 6 18.92 30.74 12.64
N ILE A 7 19.46 31.51 11.69
CA ILE A 7 20.36 30.99 10.63
C ILE A 7 21.84 31.12 11.04
N TRP A 8 22.17 31.99 11.99
CA TRP A 8 23.55 32.28 12.36
C TRP A 8 24.32 31.08 12.92
N LEU A 9 23.69 30.25 13.75
CA LEU A 9 24.33 29.06 14.33
C LEU A 9 24.64 27.99 13.27
N PRO A 10 23.69 27.52 12.43
CA PRO A 10 24.01 26.58 11.35
C PRO A 10 24.97 27.18 10.32
N ALA A 11 24.88 28.48 10.02
CA ALA A 11 25.84 29.15 9.14
C ALA A 11 27.25 29.20 9.73
N ALA A 12 27.40 29.50 11.03
CA ALA A 12 28.69 29.51 11.71
C ALA A 12 29.32 28.11 11.77
N VAL A 13 28.52 27.07 12.02
CA VAL A 13 28.99 25.67 11.98
C VAL A 13 29.42 25.29 10.57
N PHE A 14 28.65 25.66 9.54
CA PHE A 14 29.00 25.40 8.15
C PHE A 14 30.31 26.10 7.76
N VAL A 15 30.48 27.38 8.13
CA VAL A 15 31.70 28.14 7.87
C VAL A 15 32.89 27.57 8.63
N ALA A 16 32.73 27.18 9.90
CA ALA A 16 33.80 26.54 10.68
C ALA A 16 34.23 25.21 10.04
N PHE A 17 33.27 24.41 9.57
CA PHE A 17 33.54 23.17 8.84
C PHE A 17 34.26 23.45 7.50
N LEU A 18 33.79 24.44 6.73
CA LEU A 18 34.39 24.86 5.48
C LEU A 18 35.83 25.34 5.67
N VAL A 19 36.10 26.15 6.71
CA VAL A 19 37.44 26.64 7.05
C VAL A 19 38.33 25.50 7.51
N THR A 20 37.82 24.56 8.32
CA THR A 20 38.59 23.38 8.74
C THR A 20 38.96 22.51 7.54
N LEU A 21 38.03 22.36 6.60
CA LEU A 21 38.25 21.65 5.35
C LEU A 21 39.31 22.38 4.52
N LEU A 22 39.15 23.70 4.28
CA LEU A 22 40.07 24.61 3.57
C LEU A 22 41.48 24.72 4.17
N ASN A 23 41.63 24.58 5.48
CA ASN A 23 42.91 24.70 6.17
C ASN A 23 43.79 23.45 6.04
N ARG A 24 43.21 22.30 5.67
CA ARG A 24 43.96 21.07 5.39
C ARG A 24 44.54 21.11 3.97
N ARG A 25 45.64 21.85 3.79
CA ARG A 25 46.35 21.99 2.50
C ARG A 25 46.65 20.65 1.82
N ASP A 26 46.90 19.61 2.60
CA ASP A 26 47.19 18.24 2.13
C ASP A 26 46.02 17.67 1.30
N ILE A 27 44.78 17.93 1.72
CA ILE A 27 43.56 17.47 1.03
C ILE A 27 43.38 18.22 -0.30
N TYR A 28 43.73 19.51 -0.36
CA TYR A 28 43.61 20.30 -1.60
C TYR A 28 44.61 19.88 -2.66
N HIS A 29 45.87 19.63 -2.26
CA HIS A 29 46.89 19.21 -3.20
C HIS A 29 46.60 17.79 -3.73
N ASP A 30 46.21 16.84 -2.87
CA ASP A 30 45.77 15.51 -3.31
C ASP A 30 44.53 15.57 -4.23
N PHE A 31 43.57 16.44 -3.93
CA PHE A 31 42.36 16.62 -4.72
C PHE A 31 42.63 17.26 -6.09
N LEU A 32 43.55 18.23 -6.15
CA LEU A 32 43.95 18.88 -7.41
C LEU A 32 44.82 17.96 -8.28
N ASP A 33 45.71 17.17 -7.68
CA ASP A 33 46.55 16.19 -8.39
C ASP A 33 45.72 15.01 -8.93
N HIS A 34 44.66 14.60 -8.22
CA HIS A 34 43.69 13.62 -8.69
C HIS A 34 42.47 14.25 -9.39
N GLY A 35 42.51 15.55 -9.71
CA GLY A 35 41.34 16.30 -10.16
C GLY A 35 40.65 15.72 -11.39
N LYS A 36 41.42 15.14 -12.33
CA LYS A 36 40.86 14.41 -13.48
C LYS A 36 40.14 13.12 -13.08
N PHE A 37 40.75 12.32 -12.20
CA PHE A 37 40.19 11.06 -11.71
C PHE A 37 38.95 11.29 -10.83
N VAL A 38 38.98 12.28 -9.95
CA VAL A 38 37.85 12.66 -9.10
C VAL A 38 36.70 13.21 -9.95
N SER A 39 37.00 14.07 -10.94
CA SER A 39 36.00 14.61 -11.85
C SER A 39 35.32 13.51 -12.68
N GLU A 40 36.08 12.57 -13.23
CA GLU A 40 35.53 11.43 -13.98
C GLU A 40 34.65 10.55 -13.09
N SER A 41 35.13 10.18 -11.91
CA SER A 41 34.38 9.35 -10.97
C SER A 41 33.06 10.00 -10.55
N VAL A 42 33.11 11.29 -10.14
CA VAL A 42 31.91 12.05 -9.75
C VAL A 42 30.94 12.18 -10.92
N PHE A 43 31.44 12.36 -12.14
CA PHE A 43 30.61 12.42 -13.34
C PHE A 43 29.90 11.09 -13.61
N PHE A 44 30.61 9.96 -13.56
CA PHE A 44 30.02 8.63 -13.73
C PHE A 44 28.98 8.30 -12.67
N TYR A 45 29.29 8.53 -11.38
CA TYR A 45 28.32 8.31 -10.30
C TYR A 45 27.11 9.24 -10.44
N GLY A 46 27.32 10.51 -10.79
CA GLY A 46 26.24 11.47 -11.01
C GLY A 46 25.30 11.06 -12.15
N ILE A 47 25.84 10.57 -13.28
CA ILE A 47 25.05 10.06 -14.39
C ILE A 47 24.26 8.83 -13.98
N GLN A 48 24.88 7.86 -13.30
CA GLN A 48 24.19 6.64 -12.88
C GLN A 48 23.04 6.93 -11.90
N ILE A 49 23.29 7.75 -10.89
CA ILE A 49 22.25 8.19 -9.93
C ILE A 49 21.15 8.94 -10.65
N GLY A 50 21.51 9.88 -11.53
CA GLY A 50 20.57 10.65 -12.34
C GLY A 50 19.70 9.76 -13.23
N ALA A 51 20.29 8.74 -13.84
CA ALA A 51 19.59 7.77 -14.68
C ALA A 51 18.59 6.94 -13.87
N TRP A 52 18.97 6.42 -12.70
CA TRP A 52 18.08 5.69 -11.81
C TRP A 52 16.91 6.57 -11.32
N ILE A 53 17.20 7.79 -10.87
CA ILE A 53 16.18 8.73 -10.40
C ILE A 53 15.22 9.09 -11.52
N SER A 54 15.73 9.47 -12.69
CA SER A 54 14.91 9.83 -13.87
C SER A 54 14.01 8.66 -14.30
N SER A 55 14.58 7.46 -14.37
CA SER A 55 13.82 6.24 -14.70
C SER A 55 12.70 5.99 -13.70
N THR A 56 12.96 6.22 -12.41
CA THR A 56 11.97 6.07 -11.34
C THR A 56 10.86 7.10 -11.42
N PHE A 57 11.20 8.35 -11.70
CA PHE A 57 10.20 9.40 -11.95
C PHE A 57 9.33 9.07 -13.15
N LEU A 58 9.93 8.61 -14.25
CA LEU A 58 9.20 8.19 -15.45
C LEU A 58 8.28 7.02 -15.12
N LEU A 59 8.77 5.99 -14.44
CA LEU A 59 7.98 4.82 -14.07
C LEU A 59 6.84 5.18 -13.11
N ASN A 60 7.10 6.00 -12.09
CA ASN A 60 6.05 6.53 -11.21
C ASN A 60 5.01 7.34 -11.99
N ARG A 61 5.44 8.14 -12.98
CA ARG A 61 4.53 8.90 -13.84
C ARG A 61 3.66 7.95 -14.69
N LEU A 62 4.24 6.91 -15.26
CA LEU A 62 3.53 5.89 -16.03
C LEU A 62 2.50 5.16 -15.15
N ILE A 63 2.88 4.73 -13.94
CA ILE A 63 1.95 4.10 -13.00
C ILE A 63 0.78 5.04 -12.67
N ASN A 64 1.07 6.31 -12.36
CA ASN A 64 0.02 7.27 -12.04
C ASN A 64 -0.93 7.51 -13.21
N LEU A 65 -0.41 7.63 -14.43
CA LEU A 65 -1.23 7.87 -15.62
C LEU A 65 -2.03 6.65 -16.06
N PHE A 66 -1.39 5.48 -16.18
CA PHE A 66 -2.03 4.27 -16.71
C PHE A 66 -2.87 3.55 -15.66
N PHE A 67 -2.30 3.31 -14.47
CA PHE A 67 -2.96 2.49 -13.45
C PHE A 67 -3.93 3.33 -12.61
N TRP A 68 -3.44 4.39 -11.96
CA TRP A 68 -4.29 5.16 -11.04
C TRP A 68 -5.33 6.01 -11.79
N ASP A 69 -4.89 6.94 -12.63
CA ASP A 69 -5.81 7.85 -13.31
C ASP A 69 -6.52 7.18 -14.51
N GLY A 70 -5.83 6.27 -15.19
CA GLY A 70 -6.36 5.54 -16.34
C GLY A 70 -7.31 4.41 -15.95
N PHE A 71 -6.84 3.40 -15.23
CA PHE A 71 -7.62 2.20 -14.92
C PHE A 71 -8.57 2.42 -13.73
N ILE A 72 -8.03 2.78 -12.56
CA ILE A 72 -8.83 2.94 -11.34
C ILE A 72 -9.76 4.16 -11.42
N GLY A 73 -9.28 5.26 -12.00
CA GLY A 73 -10.09 6.47 -12.21
C GLY A 73 -11.34 6.21 -13.06
N ARG A 74 -11.25 5.35 -14.08
CA ARG A 74 -12.40 4.98 -14.92
C ARG A 74 -13.40 4.06 -14.20
N ILE A 75 -12.93 3.17 -13.34
CA ILE A 75 -13.79 2.24 -12.61
C ILE A 75 -14.52 2.94 -11.46
N SER A 76 -13.86 3.89 -10.79
CA SER A 76 -14.36 4.51 -9.55
C SER A 76 -15.29 5.72 -9.79
N ASP A 77 -15.39 6.22 -11.03
CA ASP A 77 -16.11 7.45 -11.43
C ASP A 77 -15.80 8.69 -10.54
N ARG A 78 -14.68 8.62 -9.82
CA ARG A 78 -14.22 9.57 -8.81
C ARG A 78 -12.71 9.68 -8.89
N ARG A 79 -12.18 10.86 -8.57
CA ARG A 79 -10.72 11.06 -8.49
C ARG A 79 -10.13 10.12 -7.45
N VAL A 80 -9.13 9.36 -7.86
CA VAL A 80 -8.40 8.46 -6.96
C VAL A 80 -7.79 9.30 -5.83
N PRO A 81 -7.99 8.89 -4.56
CA PRO A 81 -7.36 9.55 -3.42
C PRO A 81 -5.84 9.65 -3.58
N ARG A 82 -5.23 10.63 -2.91
CA ARG A 82 -3.77 10.83 -3.00
C ARG A 82 -2.99 9.73 -2.27
N LEU A 83 -3.53 9.24 -1.15
CA LEU A 83 -2.83 8.29 -0.27
C LEU A 83 -2.30 7.04 -0.99
N PRO A 84 -3.08 6.32 -1.83
CA PRO A 84 -2.55 5.13 -2.51
C PRO A 84 -1.45 5.47 -3.53
N LYS A 85 -1.53 6.62 -4.20
CA LYS A 85 -0.49 7.10 -5.12
C LYS A 85 0.79 7.41 -4.35
N ASP A 86 0.67 8.09 -3.22
CA ASP A 86 1.80 8.46 -2.38
C ASP A 86 2.49 7.22 -1.80
N VAL A 87 1.71 6.24 -1.31
CA VAL A 87 2.25 4.94 -0.83
C VAL A 87 2.99 4.20 -1.95
N THR A 88 2.43 4.16 -3.17
CA THR A 88 3.09 3.54 -4.33
C THR A 88 4.42 4.21 -4.64
N ALA A 89 4.46 5.54 -4.63
CA ALA A 89 5.68 6.31 -4.85
C ALA A 89 6.72 6.03 -3.75
N ILE A 90 6.33 6.06 -2.47
CA ILE A 90 7.25 5.80 -1.35
C ILE A 90 7.90 4.42 -1.48
N ILE A 91 7.12 3.38 -1.78
CA ILE A 91 7.64 2.03 -1.97
C ILE A 91 8.63 2.00 -3.14
N LEU A 92 8.25 2.57 -4.28
CA LEU A 92 9.10 2.57 -5.47
C LEU A 92 10.43 3.30 -5.25
N PHE A 93 10.39 4.52 -4.70
CA PHE A 93 11.59 5.30 -4.41
C PHE A 93 12.47 4.63 -3.34
N SER A 94 11.87 3.93 -2.36
CA SER A 94 12.63 3.17 -1.36
C SER A 94 13.39 2.00 -1.98
N ILE A 95 12.76 1.26 -2.90
CA ILE A 95 13.41 0.17 -3.62
C ILE A 95 14.57 0.70 -4.46
N VAL A 96 14.35 1.78 -5.21
CA VAL A 96 15.38 2.37 -6.06
C VAL A 96 16.53 2.94 -5.23
N ALA A 97 16.25 3.53 -4.07
CA ALA A 97 17.31 4.00 -3.17
C ALA A 97 18.23 2.85 -2.71
N LEU A 98 17.66 1.66 -2.43
CA LEU A 98 18.45 0.46 -2.14
C LEU A 98 19.23 -0.03 -3.36
N LEU A 99 18.64 0.00 -4.55
CA LEU A 99 19.33 -0.38 -5.79
C LEU A 99 20.51 0.57 -6.08
N ILE A 100 20.33 1.88 -5.88
CA ILE A 100 21.42 2.86 -6.02
C ILE A 100 22.51 2.55 -4.99
N ALA A 101 22.17 2.35 -3.72
CA ALA A 101 23.14 2.00 -2.69
C ALA A 101 23.96 0.74 -3.04
N SER A 102 23.29 -0.27 -3.61
CA SER A 102 23.95 -1.53 -3.99
C SER A 102 24.75 -1.44 -5.28
N THR A 103 24.24 -0.80 -6.33
CA THR A 103 24.83 -0.85 -7.68
C THR A 103 25.76 0.32 -7.98
N VAL A 104 25.51 1.48 -7.38
CA VAL A 104 26.31 2.69 -7.61
C VAL A 104 27.38 2.81 -6.54
N PHE A 105 27.04 2.55 -5.28
CA PHE A 105 27.98 2.72 -4.16
C PHE A 105 28.64 1.41 -3.71
N ASP A 106 28.36 0.30 -4.39
CA ASP A 106 28.82 -1.06 -4.06
C ASP A 106 28.65 -1.40 -2.56
N LYS A 107 27.55 -0.90 -1.96
CA LYS A 107 27.24 -1.18 -0.55
C LYS A 107 26.43 -2.46 -0.45
N ASP A 108 26.81 -3.29 0.51
CA ASP A 108 26.00 -4.45 0.88
C ASP A 108 24.67 -4.01 1.53
N THR A 109 23.58 -4.07 0.76
CA THR A 109 22.22 -3.76 1.23
C THR A 109 21.51 -4.97 1.82
N THR A 110 22.16 -6.14 1.88
CA THR A 110 21.54 -7.39 2.36
C THR A 110 21.00 -7.25 3.78
N LYS A 111 21.72 -6.54 4.66
CA LYS A 111 21.27 -6.31 6.05
C LYS A 111 19.98 -5.50 6.12
N ILE A 112 19.87 -4.46 5.29
CA ILE A 112 18.67 -3.59 5.25
C ILE A 112 17.49 -4.37 4.67
N LEU A 113 17.73 -5.14 3.59
CA LEU A 113 16.73 -6.01 2.98
C LEU A 113 16.23 -7.06 3.98
N ALA A 114 17.13 -7.74 4.69
CA ALA A 114 16.78 -8.73 5.71
C ALA A 114 15.92 -8.12 6.83
N ALA A 115 16.28 -6.94 7.34
CA ALA A 115 15.49 -6.21 8.34
C ALA A 115 14.11 -5.80 7.81
N SER A 116 14.02 -5.38 6.54
CA SER A 116 12.75 -5.02 5.89
C SER A 116 11.81 -6.23 5.72
N GLY A 117 12.36 -7.44 5.61
CA GLY A 117 11.59 -8.68 5.56
C GLY A 117 10.76 -8.91 6.83
N ALA A 118 11.37 -8.74 8.01
CA ALA A 118 10.67 -8.86 9.29
C ALA A 118 9.53 -7.81 9.41
N PHE A 119 9.80 -6.57 8.99
CA PHE A 119 8.78 -5.52 8.97
C PHE A 119 7.62 -5.84 8.02
N SER A 120 7.92 -6.42 6.85
CA SER A 120 6.92 -6.83 5.87
C SER A 120 6.00 -7.93 6.41
N ILE A 121 6.51 -8.85 7.24
CA ILE A 121 5.69 -9.86 7.91
C ILE A 121 4.67 -9.21 8.85
N VAL A 122 5.10 -8.25 9.67
CA VAL A 122 4.20 -7.53 10.58
C VAL A 122 3.09 -6.79 9.82
N ILE A 123 3.44 -6.10 8.73
CA ILE A 123 2.46 -5.46 7.85
C ILE A 123 1.51 -6.49 7.25
N GLY A 124 2.03 -7.62 6.75
CA GLY A 124 1.22 -8.69 6.18
C GLY A 124 0.21 -9.26 7.18
N LEU A 125 0.64 -9.48 8.42
CA LEU A 125 -0.24 -9.92 9.52
C LEU A 125 -1.32 -8.88 9.83
N ALA A 126 -0.98 -7.59 9.82
CA ALA A 126 -1.95 -6.51 10.04
C ALA A 126 -2.97 -6.41 8.89
N LEU A 127 -2.55 -6.65 7.65
CA LEU A 127 -3.42 -6.58 6.46
C LEU A 127 -4.20 -7.87 6.19
N ARG A 128 -3.88 -8.98 6.87
CA ARG A 128 -4.46 -10.31 6.66
C ARG A 128 -5.98 -10.28 6.54
N THR A 129 -6.67 -9.60 7.45
CA THR A 129 -8.14 -9.50 7.48
C THR A 129 -8.71 -8.86 6.21
N ILE A 130 -8.05 -7.81 5.70
CA ILE A 130 -8.48 -7.09 4.50
C ILE A 130 -8.30 -7.96 3.25
N ILE A 131 -7.19 -8.68 3.19
CA ILE A 131 -6.89 -9.62 2.08
C ILE A 131 -7.92 -10.75 2.09
N LEU A 132 -8.25 -11.31 3.25
CA LEU A 132 -9.28 -12.33 3.39
C LEU A 132 -10.67 -11.81 2.98
N ASP A 133 -11.04 -10.59 3.37
CA ASP A 133 -12.31 -9.98 2.93
C ASP A 133 -12.40 -9.88 1.40
N LEU A 134 -11.32 -9.47 0.75
CA LEU A 134 -11.23 -9.38 -0.71
C LEU A 134 -11.42 -10.75 -1.38
N PHE A 135 -10.68 -11.77 -0.93
CA PHE A 135 -10.79 -13.11 -1.51
C PHE A 135 -12.16 -13.74 -1.28
N MET A 136 -12.76 -13.56 -0.10
CA MET A 136 -14.11 -14.04 0.16
C MET A 136 -15.15 -13.28 -0.66
N GLY A 137 -14.97 -11.96 -0.86
CA GLY A 137 -15.82 -11.19 -1.77
C GLY A 137 -15.76 -11.69 -3.21
N LEU A 138 -14.57 -12.03 -3.71
CA LEU A 138 -14.39 -12.65 -5.02
C LEU A 138 -15.02 -14.04 -5.09
N ALA A 139 -14.84 -14.87 -4.07
CA ALA A 139 -15.43 -16.21 -4.01
C ALA A 139 -16.96 -16.17 -4.04
N ILE A 140 -17.59 -15.27 -3.26
CA ILE A 140 -19.05 -15.07 -3.29
C ILE A 140 -19.52 -14.68 -4.70
N HIS A 141 -18.76 -13.84 -5.41
CA HIS A 141 -19.13 -13.41 -6.76
C HIS A 141 -18.99 -14.52 -7.81
N VAL A 142 -17.99 -15.39 -7.67
CA VAL A 142 -17.70 -16.50 -8.60
C VAL A 142 -18.62 -17.69 -8.34
N ASP A 143 -18.69 -18.16 -7.10
CA ASP A 143 -19.46 -19.36 -6.74
C ASP A 143 -20.96 -19.07 -6.60
N GLN A 144 -21.33 -17.80 -6.40
CA GLN A 144 -22.70 -17.32 -6.24
C GLN A 144 -23.57 -18.21 -5.31
N PRO A 145 -23.12 -18.48 -4.06
CA PRO A 145 -23.91 -19.28 -3.12
C PRO A 145 -25.29 -18.65 -2.85
N PHE A 146 -25.36 -17.32 -2.92
CA PHE A 146 -26.56 -16.50 -2.90
C PHE A 146 -26.42 -15.32 -3.87
N LYS A 147 -27.54 -14.72 -4.25
CA LYS A 147 -27.61 -13.53 -5.10
C LYS A 147 -28.26 -12.36 -4.36
N ILE A 148 -28.09 -11.16 -4.91
CA ILE A 148 -28.84 -9.99 -4.44
C ILE A 148 -30.34 -10.28 -4.59
N GLY A 149 -31.10 -10.07 -3.53
CA GLY A 149 -32.52 -10.40 -3.40
C GLY A 149 -32.80 -11.75 -2.72
N ASP A 150 -31.79 -12.61 -2.53
CA ASP A 150 -31.99 -13.90 -1.85
C ASP A 150 -32.18 -13.69 -0.34
N TRP A 151 -33.12 -14.45 0.23
CA TRP A 151 -33.25 -14.58 1.68
C TRP A 151 -32.31 -15.68 2.19
N ILE A 152 -31.41 -15.29 3.09
CA ILE A 152 -30.42 -16.19 3.68
C ILE A 152 -30.53 -16.19 5.21
N MET A 153 -30.23 -17.34 5.81
CA MET A 153 -29.94 -17.47 7.22
C MET A 153 -28.43 -17.61 7.41
N VAL A 154 -27.83 -16.67 8.12
CA VAL A 154 -26.43 -16.75 8.54
C VAL A 154 -26.37 -17.39 9.92
N HIS A 155 -25.75 -18.56 9.99
CA HIS A 155 -25.57 -19.29 11.25
C HIS A 155 -24.41 -18.68 12.04
N GLN A 156 -24.70 -18.27 13.28
CA GLN A 156 -23.68 -17.77 14.19
C GLN A 156 -23.28 -18.88 15.17
N ASN A 157 -22.00 -18.89 15.56
CA ASN A 157 -21.47 -19.86 16.54
C ASN A 157 -22.10 -19.73 17.95
N ARG A 158 -22.92 -18.71 18.20
CA ARG A 158 -23.76 -18.61 19.40
C ARG A 158 -25.17 -19.04 19.03
N VAL A 159 -25.60 -20.13 19.67
CA VAL A 159 -26.74 -21.01 19.38
C VAL A 159 -28.10 -20.29 19.24
N GLU A 160 -28.24 -19.02 19.63
CA GLU A 160 -29.55 -18.35 19.75
C GLU A 160 -29.70 -17.05 18.93
N THR A 161 -28.81 -16.75 17.99
CA THR A 161 -28.98 -15.53 17.17
C THR A 161 -28.59 -15.77 15.71
N HIS A 162 -29.38 -16.58 15.03
CA HIS A 162 -29.34 -16.68 13.58
C HIS A 162 -29.85 -15.37 12.98
N ILE A 163 -29.15 -14.85 11.98
CA ILE A 163 -29.61 -13.66 11.25
C ILE A 163 -30.33 -14.14 9.99
N ILE A 164 -31.65 -13.96 9.97
CA ILE A 164 -32.47 -14.13 8.76
C ILE A 164 -32.57 -12.76 8.09
N ALA A 165 -32.06 -12.66 6.88
CA ALA A 165 -32.01 -11.40 6.16
C ALA A 165 -31.98 -11.59 4.63
N GLU A 166 -32.45 -10.56 3.93
CA GLU A 166 -32.34 -10.44 2.48
C GLU A 166 -31.00 -9.81 2.10
N VAL A 167 -30.35 -10.34 1.06
CA VAL A 167 -29.10 -9.79 0.52
C VAL A 167 -29.41 -8.55 -0.32
N ILE A 168 -28.97 -7.37 0.13
CA ILE A 168 -29.24 -6.10 -0.55
C ILE A 168 -28.12 -5.73 -1.51
N GLU A 169 -26.88 -5.91 -1.08
CA GLU A 169 -25.70 -5.51 -1.85
C GLU A 169 -24.50 -6.33 -1.41
N THR A 170 -23.64 -6.68 -2.36
CA THR A 170 -22.34 -7.30 -2.09
C THR A 170 -21.26 -6.48 -2.75
N ASN A 171 -20.29 -6.02 -1.95
CA ASN A 171 -19.08 -5.35 -2.42
C ASN A 171 -17.86 -6.23 -2.16
N TRP A 172 -16.70 -5.78 -2.63
CA TRP A 172 -15.43 -6.52 -2.48
C TRP A 172 -15.05 -6.81 -1.01
N ARG A 173 -15.51 -6.00 -0.05
CA ARG A 173 -15.19 -6.17 1.38
C ARG A 173 -16.34 -6.66 2.25
N THR A 174 -17.56 -6.26 1.93
CA THR A 174 -18.72 -6.44 2.82
C THR A 174 -19.97 -6.79 2.04
N THR A 175 -20.84 -7.58 2.68
CA THR A 175 -22.20 -7.86 2.24
C THR A 175 -23.18 -7.13 3.14
N ARG A 176 -24.12 -6.39 2.55
CA ARG A 176 -25.19 -5.67 3.25
C ARG A 176 -26.45 -6.52 3.22
N LEU A 177 -26.98 -6.79 4.41
CA LEU A 177 -28.15 -7.63 4.63
C LEU A 177 -29.27 -6.79 5.27
N ARG A 178 -30.52 -7.03 4.87
CA ARG A 178 -31.72 -6.41 5.48
C ARG A 178 -32.48 -7.46 6.27
N THR A 179 -32.56 -7.28 7.59
CA THR A 179 -33.26 -8.24 8.46
C THR A 179 -34.78 -8.14 8.29
N THR A 180 -35.51 -9.14 8.82
CA THR A 180 -36.99 -9.12 8.89
C THR A 180 -37.56 -7.92 9.65
N LYS A 181 -36.76 -7.30 10.54
CA LYS A 181 -37.09 -6.06 11.26
C LYS A 181 -36.71 -4.79 10.49
N ASN A 182 -36.38 -4.90 9.20
CA ASN A 182 -35.97 -3.81 8.33
C ASN A 182 -34.68 -3.07 8.77
N ASN A 183 -33.81 -3.74 9.53
CA ASN A 183 -32.51 -3.18 9.92
C ASN A 183 -31.44 -3.58 8.90
N MET A 184 -30.52 -2.66 8.58
CA MET A 184 -29.36 -2.97 7.75
C MET A 184 -28.21 -3.51 8.61
N VAL A 185 -27.72 -4.70 8.26
CA VAL A 185 -26.58 -5.36 8.88
C VAL A 185 -25.46 -5.44 7.85
N VAL A 186 -24.28 -4.93 8.20
CA VAL A 186 -23.10 -4.96 7.33
C VAL A 186 -22.15 -6.04 7.83
N VAL A 187 -21.97 -7.10 7.04
CA VAL A 187 -21.13 -8.24 7.41
C VAL A 187 -19.86 -8.24 6.56
N PRO A 188 -18.65 -8.27 7.16
CA PRO A 188 -17.42 -8.49 6.42
C PRO A 188 -17.45 -9.84 5.69
N ASN A 189 -16.97 -9.87 4.45
CA ASN A 189 -17.02 -11.08 3.63
C ASN A 189 -16.18 -12.20 4.24
N ASN A 190 -15.10 -11.89 4.97
CA ASN A 190 -14.33 -12.91 5.68
C ASN A 190 -15.11 -13.62 6.79
N LYS A 191 -16.03 -12.91 7.45
CA LYS A 191 -16.91 -13.48 8.47
C LYS A 191 -18.02 -14.27 7.82
N LEU A 192 -18.59 -13.76 6.74
CA LEU A 192 -19.67 -14.45 6.03
C LEU A 192 -19.18 -15.76 5.37
N GLY A 193 -17.97 -15.76 4.80
CA GLY A 193 -17.37 -16.96 4.21
C GLY A 193 -16.91 -18.01 5.21
N ASP A 194 -16.74 -17.64 6.49
CA ASP A 194 -16.35 -18.56 7.58
C ASP A 194 -17.57 -19.13 8.34
N THR A 195 -18.78 -18.71 7.97
CA THR A 195 -20.04 -19.16 8.57
C THR A 195 -20.85 -20.05 7.63
N ILE A 196 -21.65 -20.95 8.21
CA ILE A 196 -22.65 -21.70 7.45
C ILE A 196 -23.76 -20.72 7.02
N VAL A 197 -24.15 -20.78 5.76
CA VAL A 197 -25.23 -19.97 5.19
C VAL A 197 -26.28 -20.89 4.57
N THR A 198 -27.51 -20.77 5.03
CA THR A 198 -28.66 -21.43 4.41
C THR A 198 -29.35 -20.45 3.48
N ASN A 199 -29.50 -20.80 2.20
CA ASN A 199 -30.22 -19.99 1.22
C ASN A 199 -31.64 -20.54 1.04
N TYR A 200 -32.66 -19.76 1.42
CA TYR A 200 -34.07 -20.18 1.32
C TYR A 200 -34.63 -20.12 -0.10
N MET A 201 -33.94 -19.47 -1.02
CA MET A 201 -34.38 -19.30 -2.41
C MET A 201 -33.84 -20.39 -3.34
N LYS A 202 -32.89 -21.22 -2.90
CA LYS A 202 -32.28 -22.29 -3.70
C LYS A 202 -32.54 -23.69 -3.11
N PRO A 203 -32.72 -24.75 -3.94
CA PRO A 203 -32.82 -24.70 -5.41
C PRO A 203 -34.17 -24.15 -5.89
N ASN A 204 -35.24 -24.36 -5.12
CA ASN A 204 -36.56 -23.76 -5.33
C ASN A 204 -37.10 -23.26 -3.98
N PRO A 205 -37.76 -22.08 -3.93
CA PRO A 205 -38.31 -21.55 -2.70
C PRO A 205 -39.49 -22.41 -2.23
N HIS A 206 -39.28 -23.19 -1.17
CA HIS A 206 -40.33 -23.95 -0.49
C HIS A 206 -40.61 -23.31 0.87
N PHE A 207 -41.84 -22.80 1.05
CA PHE A 207 -42.30 -22.34 2.35
C PHE A 207 -42.86 -23.53 3.14
N ARG A 208 -42.21 -23.85 4.27
CA ARG A 208 -42.73 -24.82 5.24
C ARG A 208 -43.36 -24.06 6.41
N MET A 209 -44.66 -24.24 6.60
CA MET A 209 -45.35 -23.78 7.81
C MET A 209 -45.30 -24.90 8.84
N GLU A 210 -44.58 -24.69 9.94
CA GLU A 210 -44.71 -25.52 11.13
C GLU A 210 -45.86 -24.92 11.96
N VAL A 211 -46.94 -25.69 12.08
CA VAL A 211 -48.06 -25.36 12.96
C VAL A 211 -47.80 -26.08 14.28
N GLU A 212 -47.67 -25.30 15.35
CA GLU A 212 -47.52 -25.78 16.73
C GLU A 212 -48.88 -26.18 17.33
#